data_AF-A0A8S9E1M1-F1
#
_entry.id   AF-A0A8S9E1M1-F1
#
_cell.length_a   1.000
_cell.length_b   1.000
_cell.length_c   1.000
_cell.angle_alpha   90.00
_cell.angle_beta   90.00
_cell.angle_gamma   90.00
#
_symmetry.space_group_name_H-M   'P 1'
#
loop_
_entity.id
_entity.type
_entity.pdbx_description
1 polymer ?
#
loop_
_entity_poly.entity_id
_entity_poly.type
_entity_poly.pdbx_seq_one_letter_code
_entity_poly.pdbx_strand_id
1 'polypeptide(L)'
;MNVDFATIMVIALVITGGIWAIDHWLWAPNRRVQHAGANGDAAEGPVREPMIVEYARSFFPVILIVLLLRSFLVEPFRIPSASMMPTLLAGDFILVNKYVYGLRLPVLNKKFIAIATPQRGDTIVFRYPKDPSIDYIKRVVGLPGDRITYVDKTLYVNGSMAAQQLVGTYTGVGVGRSYSGTKLISEQLDKVSHQILVANDRRLGEGEFLVPEGHYFVMGDNRDNSNDSRYWGVVPEENLVGKAFMIWMNWDSSAGGITWGRIGSRIE
;
A
#
# COMPACT_ATOMS: atom_id res chain seq x y z
N MET A 1 -17.05 5.44 -13.20
CA MET A 1 -15.58 5.44 -13.21
C MET A 1 -15.11 6.26 -12.03
N ASN A 2 -14.56 5.62 -11.01
CA ASN A 2 -13.87 6.36 -9.95
C ASN A 2 -12.53 6.82 -10.56
N VAL A 3 -12.35 8.12 -10.75
CA VAL A 3 -11.06 8.65 -11.21
C VAL A 3 -10.07 8.41 -10.09
N ASP A 4 -9.11 7.50 -10.30
CA ASP A 4 -8.11 7.22 -9.30
C ASP A 4 -7.24 8.47 -9.05
N PHE A 5 -6.70 8.60 -7.84
CA PHE A 5 -5.90 9.77 -7.47
C PHE A 5 -4.65 9.93 -8.37
N ALA A 6 -4.12 8.83 -8.94
CA ALA A 6 -2.96 8.91 -9.84
C ALA A 6 -3.34 9.55 -11.19
N THR A 7 -4.52 9.24 -11.71
CA THR A 7 -5.10 9.84 -12.92
C THR A 7 -5.31 11.34 -12.72
N ILE A 8 -5.82 11.76 -11.56
CA ILE A 8 -5.94 13.18 -11.21
C ILE A 8 -4.57 13.85 -11.22
N MET A 9 -3.53 13.21 -10.65
CA MET A 9 -2.18 13.77 -10.63
C MET A 9 -1.54 13.84 -12.02
N VAL A 10 -1.76 12.85 -12.88
CA VAL A 10 -1.30 12.90 -14.27
C VAL A 10 -1.99 14.04 -15.03
N ILE A 11 -3.31 14.19 -14.90
CA ILE A 11 -4.05 15.30 -15.53
C ILE A 11 -3.52 16.65 -15.02
N ALA A 12 -3.34 16.79 -13.71
CA ALA A 12 -2.81 18.01 -13.10
C ALA A 12 -1.38 18.31 -13.61
N LEU A 13 -0.53 17.29 -13.76
CA LEU A 13 0.81 17.42 -14.31
C LEU A 13 0.77 17.92 -15.77
N VAL A 14 -0.09 17.33 -16.61
CA VAL A 14 -0.23 17.73 -18.02
C VAL A 14 -0.75 19.17 -18.13
N ILE A 15 -1.74 19.55 -17.33
CA ILE A 15 -2.31 20.91 -17.33
C ILE A 15 -1.26 21.93 -16.88
N THR A 16 -0.63 21.70 -15.72
CA THR A 16 0.37 22.64 -15.18
C THR A 16 1.62 22.72 -16.06
N GLY A 17 2.10 21.59 -16.57
CA GLY A 17 3.23 21.55 -17.50
C GLY A 17 2.90 22.20 -18.85
N GLY A 18 1.68 22.00 -19.35
CA GLY A 18 1.20 22.61 -20.59
C GLY A 18 1.07 24.14 -20.49
N ILE A 19 0.46 24.65 -19.41
CA ILE A 19 0.35 26.10 -19.15
C ILE A 19 1.74 26.72 -19.08
N TRP A 20 2.65 26.10 -18.33
CA TRP A 20 4.02 26.58 -18.19
C TRP A 20 4.78 26.55 -19.53
N ALA A 21 4.69 25.47 -20.31
CA ALA A 21 5.38 25.33 -21.59
C ALA A 21 4.86 26.31 -22.65
N ILE A 22 3.54 26.48 -22.76
CA ILE A 22 2.90 27.44 -23.66
C ILE A 22 3.37 28.86 -23.33
N ASP A 23 3.33 29.23 -22.05
CA ASP A 23 3.77 30.54 -21.62
C ASP A 23 5.25 30.77 -21.90
N HIS A 24 6.09 29.78 -21.56
CA HIS A 24 7.54 29.85 -21.75
C HIS A 24 7.95 30.08 -23.21
N TRP A 25 7.28 29.43 -24.16
CA TRP A 25 7.62 29.50 -25.58
C TRP A 25 6.90 30.61 -26.34
N LEU A 26 5.64 30.91 -26.03
CA LEU A 26 4.83 31.84 -26.83
C LEU A 26 4.73 33.24 -26.24
N TRP A 27 4.65 33.37 -24.92
CA TRP A 27 4.25 34.64 -24.29
C TRP A 27 5.35 35.29 -23.44
N ALA A 28 6.20 34.49 -22.79
CA ALA A 28 7.33 34.97 -22.01
C ALA A 28 8.35 35.79 -22.84
N PRO A 29 8.69 35.42 -24.09
CA PRO A 29 9.60 36.23 -24.91
C PRO A 29 9.04 37.63 -25.18
N ASN A 30 7.77 37.72 -25.57
CA ASN A 30 7.11 38.99 -25.87
C ASN A 30 6.99 39.88 -24.61
N ARG A 31 6.69 39.30 -23.44
CA ARG A 31 6.67 40.05 -22.18
C ARG A 31 8.05 40.57 -21.78
N ARG A 32 9.11 39.77 -21.99
CA ARG A 32 10.49 40.21 -21.72
C ARG A 32 10.91 41.37 -22.64
N VAL A 33 10.54 41.32 -23.92
CA VAL A 33 10.81 42.40 -24.88
C VAL A 33 10.06 43.68 -24.50
N GLN A 34 8.78 43.58 -24.13
CA GLN A 34 8.00 44.74 -23.66
C GLN A 34 8.55 45.34 -22.36
N HIS A 35 9.05 44.50 -21.45
CA HIS A 35 9.61 44.92 -20.16
C HIS A 35 11.02 45.52 -20.28
N ALA A 36 11.77 45.17 -21.33
CA ALA A 36 13.10 45.73 -21.62
C ALA A 36 13.05 47.14 -22.23
N GLY A 37 11.87 47.59 -22.68
CA GLY A 37 11.67 48.91 -23.31
C GLY A 37 12.35 49.04 -24.68
N ALA A 38 11.82 49.91 -25.56
CA ALA A 38 12.41 50.16 -26.88
C ALA A 38 13.77 50.88 -26.83
N ASN A 39 14.12 51.50 -25.68
CA ASN A 39 15.32 52.33 -25.49
C ASN A 39 16.33 51.75 -24.47
N GLY A 40 16.14 50.53 -23.96
CA GLY A 40 17.08 49.91 -23.01
C GLY A 40 16.93 50.35 -21.55
N ASP A 41 15.99 51.25 -21.24
CA ASP A 41 15.59 51.56 -19.85
C ASP A 41 14.76 50.38 -19.32
N ALA A 42 15.42 49.41 -18.68
CA ALA A 42 14.76 48.27 -18.08
C ALA A 42 13.79 48.77 -16.98
N ALA A 43 12.51 48.45 -17.09
CA ALA A 43 11.55 48.74 -16.03
C ALA A 43 12.01 48.06 -14.72
N GLU A 44 12.06 48.81 -13.62
CA GLU A 44 12.48 48.30 -12.30
C GLU A 44 11.47 47.26 -11.79
N GLY A 45 11.94 46.02 -11.58
CA GLY A 45 11.18 44.93 -10.97
C GLY A 45 11.09 43.67 -11.85
N PRO A 46 10.67 42.53 -11.26
CA PRO A 46 10.49 41.29 -12.01
C PRO A 46 9.31 41.39 -12.97
N VAL A 47 9.45 40.77 -14.15
CA VAL A 47 8.37 40.64 -15.13
C VAL A 47 7.18 39.94 -14.49
N ARG A 48 6.07 40.65 -14.31
CA ARG A 48 4.84 40.07 -13.73
C ARG A 48 4.28 38.98 -14.64
N GLU A 49 4.28 37.75 -14.14
CA GLU A 49 3.63 36.62 -14.79
C GLU A 49 2.13 36.64 -14.47
N PRO A 50 1.25 36.16 -15.38
CA PRO A 50 -0.13 35.91 -15.02
C PRO A 50 -0.23 34.92 -13.85
N MET A 51 -1.12 35.17 -12.89
CA MET A 51 -1.29 34.32 -11.69
C MET A 51 -1.38 32.81 -12.03
N ILE A 52 -2.06 32.46 -13.12
CA ILE A 52 -2.22 31.07 -13.55
C ILE A 52 -0.89 30.41 -13.96
N VAL A 53 0.02 31.17 -14.57
CA VAL A 53 1.35 30.71 -14.97
C VAL A 53 2.24 30.54 -13.74
N GLU A 54 2.18 31.49 -12.81
CA GLU A 54 2.94 31.43 -11.56
C GLU A 54 2.56 30.20 -10.73
N TYR A 55 1.26 29.95 -10.57
CA TYR A 55 0.77 28.74 -9.91
C TYR A 55 1.16 27.47 -10.68
N ALA A 56 0.96 27.42 -11.99
CA ALA A 56 1.31 26.26 -12.80
C ALA A 56 2.81 25.90 -12.69
N ARG A 57 3.68 26.92 -12.78
CA ARG A 57 5.14 26.77 -12.65
C ARG A 57 5.55 26.30 -11.25
N SER A 58 4.90 26.80 -10.20
CA SER A 58 5.22 26.46 -8.81
C SER A 58 4.72 25.05 -8.43
N PHE A 59 3.53 24.66 -8.88
CA PHE A 59 2.95 23.35 -8.58
C PHE A 59 3.50 22.23 -9.45
N PHE A 60 3.89 22.48 -10.70
CA PHE A 60 4.42 21.47 -11.60
C PHE A 60 5.53 20.59 -10.99
N PRO A 61 6.64 21.14 -10.44
CA PRO A 61 7.71 20.31 -9.88
C PRO A 61 7.24 19.52 -8.66
N VAL A 62 6.36 20.09 -7.84
CA VAL A 62 5.80 19.41 -6.65
C VAL A 62 4.93 18.23 -7.09
N ILE A 63 4.01 18.43 -8.04
CA ILE A 63 3.15 17.39 -8.60
C ILE A 63 3.99 16.31 -9.26
N LEU A 64 5.02 16.68 -10.02
CA LEU A 64 5.94 15.74 -10.67
C LEU A 64 6.66 14.87 -9.65
N ILE A 65 7.25 15.48 -8.61
CA ILE A 65 7.96 14.74 -7.55
C ILE A 65 6.99 13.81 -6.82
N VAL A 66 5.81 14.29 -6.42
CA VAL A 66 4.80 13.46 -5.75
C VAL A 66 4.34 12.32 -6.65
N LEU A 67 4.12 12.57 -7.93
CA LEU A 67 3.74 11.55 -8.91
C LEU A 67 4.85 10.51 -9.06
N LEU A 68 6.11 10.90 -9.19
CA LEU A 68 7.25 9.98 -9.31
C LEU A 68 7.44 9.15 -8.05
N LEU A 69 7.42 9.79 -6.87
CA LEU A 69 7.52 9.12 -5.58
C LEU A 69 6.40 8.09 -5.41
N ARG A 70 5.15 8.45 -5.72
CA ARG A 70 4.01 7.55 -5.58
C ARG A 70 3.97 6.45 -6.63
N SER A 71 4.41 6.76 -7.85
CA SER A 71 4.40 5.78 -8.93
C SER A 71 5.43 4.68 -8.71
N PHE A 72 6.58 5.01 -8.10
CA PHE A 72 7.74 4.11 -8.11
C PHE A 72 8.31 3.77 -6.74
N LEU A 73 8.15 4.61 -5.71
CA LEU A 73 8.79 4.40 -4.41
C LEU A 73 7.79 3.97 -3.33
N VAL A 74 6.88 4.88 -2.94
CA VAL A 74 6.06 4.68 -1.73
C VAL A 74 4.63 5.16 -1.95
N GLU A 75 3.66 4.33 -1.56
CA GLU A 75 2.24 4.68 -1.59
C GLU A 75 1.61 4.55 -0.19
N PRO A 76 0.90 5.59 0.29
CA PRO A 76 0.20 5.51 1.57
C PRO A 76 -1.16 4.81 1.42
N PHE A 77 -1.49 3.93 2.36
CA PHE A 77 -2.81 3.29 2.47
C PHE A 77 -3.40 3.50 3.85
N ARG A 78 -4.73 3.50 3.93
CA ARG A 78 -5.47 3.44 5.20
C ARG A 78 -6.07 2.06 5.36
N ILE A 79 -5.90 1.45 6.53
CA ILE A 79 -6.42 0.14 6.87
C ILE A 79 -7.88 0.28 7.34
N PRO A 80 -8.86 -0.29 6.60
CA PRO A 80 -10.27 -0.15 6.96
C PRO A 80 -10.80 -1.33 7.79
N SER A 81 -10.05 -2.44 7.89
CA SER A 81 -10.53 -3.71 8.46
C SER A 81 -9.58 -4.31 9.48
N ALA A 82 -10.11 -5.24 10.27
CA ALA A 82 -9.41 -5.96 11.34
C ALA A 82 -8.75 -7.28 10.90
N SER A 83 -8.73 -7.59 9.60
CA SER A 83 -8.27 -8.89 9.09
C SER A 83 -6.78 -9.17 9.30
N MET A 84 -5.99 -8.12 9.53
CA MET A 84 -4.55 -8.20 9.80
C MET A 84 -4.20 -7.96 11.27
N MET A 85 -5.17 -8.02 12.19
CA MET A 85 -4.89 -7.92 13.62
C MET A 85 -4.10 -9.15 14.12
N PRO A 86 -3.17 -8.97 15.07
CA PRO A 86 -2.88 -7.74 15.79
C PRO A 86 -1.85 -6.82 15.10
N THR A 87 -1.21 -7.29 14.01
CA THR A 87 -0.18 -6.59 13.26
C THR A 87 -0.66 -5.22 12.78
N LEU A 88 -1.82 -5.18 12.11
CA LEU A 88 -2.47 -3.95 11.66
C LEU A 88 -3.86 -3.83 12.26
N LEU A 89 -4.17 -2.63 12.75
CA LEU A 89 -5.48 -2.27 13.28
C LEU A 89 -6.24 -1.43 12.24
N ALA A 90 -7.57 -1.49 12.29
CA ALA A 90 -8.39 -0.54 11.57
C ALA A 90 -8.03 0.89 12.02
N GLY A 91 -7.86 1.81 11.07
CA GLY A 91 -7.39 3.17 11.35
C GLY A 91 -5.87 3.37 11.24
N ASP A 92 -5.08 2.31 11.06
CA ASP A 92 -3.66 2.46 10.69
C ASP A 92 -3.52 3.08 9.29
N PHE A 93 -2.56 3.98 9.17
CA PHE A 93 -2.05 4.49 7.91
C PHE A 93 -0.66 3.91 7.69
N ILE A 94 -0.51 3.15 6.61
CA ILE A 94 0.70 2.40 6.30
C ILE A 94 1.40 2.99 5.07
N LEU A 95 2.71 2.78 4.99
CA LEU A 95 3.49 3.01 3.79
C LEU A 95 3.79 1.66 3.13
N VAL A 96 3.59 1.63 1.81
CA VAL A 96 3.82 0.47 0.96
C VAL A 96 4.95 0.77 -0.01
N ASN A 97 5.96 -0.08 0.00
CA ASN A 97 7.07 -0.02 -0.94
C ASN A 97 6.70 -0.77 -2.23
N LYS A 98 6.56 -0.02 -3.33
CA LYS A 98 6.18 -0.57 -4.64
C LYS A 98 7.38 -1.07 -5.45
N TYR A 99 8.58 -0.59 -5.11
CA TYR A 99 9.83 -0.94 -5.77
C TYR A 99 10.18 -2.42 -5.59
N VAL A 100 9.94 -2.99 -4.40
CA VAL A 100 10.40 -4.35 -4.05
C VAL A 100 9.93 -5.40 -5.07
N TYR A 101 8.71 -5.30 -5.59
CA TYR A 101 8.15 -6.29 -6.52
C TYR A 101 8.20 -5.88 -7.99
N GLY A 102 9.02 -4.88 -8.31
CA GLY A 102 9.23 -4.39 -9.66
C GLY A 102 8.59 -3.03 -9.94
N LEU A 103 9.19 -2.29 -10.87
CA LEU A 103 8.66 -1.01 -11.32
C LEU A 103 7.49 -1.25 -12.29
N ARG A 104 6.39 -0.52 -12.04
CA ARG A 104 5.16 -0.57 -12.84
C ARG A 104 4.86 0.81 -13.42
N LEU A 105 4.28 0.85 -14.62
CA LEU A 105 3.87 2.10 -15.24
C LEU A 105 2.76 2.77 -14.40
N PRO A 106 2.80 4.11 -14.21
CA PRO A 106 1.70 4.85 -13.60
C PRO A 106 0.41 4.60 -14.39
N VAL A 107 -0.72 4.48 -13.69
CA VAL A 107 -2.07 4.24 -14.26
C VAL A 107 -2.24 2.84 -14.89
N LEU A 108 -1.40 2.48 -15.86
CA LEU A 108 -1.46 1.20 -16.58
C LEU A 108 -1.07 -0.01 -15.73
N ASN A 109 -0.33 0.20 -14.64
CA ASN A 109 0.13 -0.85 -13.70
C ASN A 109 0.90 -2.01 -14.33
N LYS A 110 1.37 -1.87 -15.58
CA LYS A 110 2.15 -2.89 -16.27
C LYS A 110 3.57 -2.90 -15.74
N LYS A 111 4.03 -4.08 -15.27
CA LYS A 111 5.40 -4.31 -14.80
C LYS A 111 6.37 -4.25 -15.98
N PHE A 112 7.44 -3.47 -15.84
CA PHE A 112 8.47 -3.34 -16.88
C PHE A 112 9.88 -3.72 -16.40
N ILE A 113 10.12 -3.73 -15.08
CA ILE A 113 11.36 -4.24 -14.47
C ILE A 113 11.00 -5.18 -13.32
N ALA A 114 11.53 -6.40 -13.34
CA ALA A 114 11.47 -7.33 -12.21
C ALA A 114 12.66 -7.09 -11.27
N ILE A 115 12.38 -6.90 -9.98
CA ILE A 115 13.41 -6.60 -8.96
C ILE A 115 13.50 -7.77 -7.98
N ALA A 116 12.42 -8.05 -7.25
CA ALA A 116 12.31 -9.22 -6.40
C ALA A 116 10.89 -9.81 -6.48
N THR A 117 10.74 -11.01 -5.93
CA THR A 117 9.45 -11.66 -5.68
C THR A 117 9.10 -11.59 -4.19
N PRO A 118 7.81 -11.59 -3.83
CA PRO A 118 7.37 -11.78 -2.46
C PRO A 118 8.03 -12.99 -1.80
N GLN A 119 8.43 -12.81 -0.55
CA GLN A 119 8.96 -13.86 0.30
C GLN A 119 7.87 -14.31 1.28
N ARG A 120 7.98 -15.54 1.78
CA ARG A 120 7.08 -16.03 2.82
C ARG A 120 7.21 -15.16 4.06
N GLY A 121 6.07 -14.79 4.63
CA GLY A 121 5.98 -13.85 5.74
C GLY A 121 5.80 -12.40 5.29
N ASP A 122 6.02 -12.03 4.03
CA ASP A 122 5.81 -10.65 3.59
C ASP A 122 4.35 -10.20 3.76
N THR A 123 4.13 -9.02 4.33
CA THR A 123 2.81 -8.37 4.30
C THR A 123 2.69 -7.53 3.03
N ILE A 124 1.78 -7.91 2.14
CA ILE A 124 1.65 -7.33 0.81
C ILE A 124 0.30 -6.68 0.59
N VAL A 125 0.30 -5.59 -0.19
CA VAL A 125 -0.90 -5.00 -0.78
C VAL A 125 -1.05 -5.51 -2.20
N PHE A 126 -2.26 -5.91 -2.57
CA PHE A 126 -2.60 -6.44 -3.88
C PHE A 126 -4.04 -6.11 -4.24
N ARG A 127 -4.33 -6.06 -5.54
CA ARG A 127 -5.69 -5.92 -6.06
C ARG A 127 -6.44 -7.23 -5.88
N TYR A 128 -7.61 -7.19 -5.27
CA TYR A 128 -8.42 -8.38 -5.00
C TYR A 128 -8.74 -9.13 -6.31
N PRO A 129 -8.38 -10.43 -6.47
CA PRO A 129 -8.51 -11.11 -7.76
C PRO A 129 -9.93 -11.20 -8.33
N LYS A 130 -10.97 -11.18 -7.48
CA LYS A 130 -12.37 -11.21 -7.96
C LYS A 130 -12.91 -9.82 -8.30
N ASP A 131 -12.32 -8.76 -7.74
CA ASP A 131 -12.65 -7.37 -8.04
C ASP A 131 -11.39 -6.49 -7.89
N PRO A 132 -10.62 -6.30 -8.99
CA PRO A 132 -9.37 -5.55 -8.95
C PRO A 132 -9.51 -4.06 -8.63
N SER A 133 -10.74 -3.54 -8.48
CA SER A 133 -10.98 -2.16 -8.02
C SER A 133 -10.76 -1.99 -6.51
N ILE A 134 -10.61 -3.09 -5.76
CA ILE A 134 -10.43 -3.10 -4.32
C ILE A 134 -9.03 -3.60 -3.97
N ASP A 135 -8.28 -2.83 -3.18
CA ASP A 135 -6.99 -3.23 -2.65
C ASP A 135 -7.15 -3.98 -1.32
N TYR A 136 -6.48 -5.13 -1.22
CA TYR A 136 -6.41 -5.97 -0.02
C TYR A 136 -4.98 -5.98 0.51
N ILE A 137 -4.86 -6.17 1.82
CA ILE A 137 -3.60 -6.41 2.51
C ILE A 137 -3.66 -7.75 3.25
N LYS A 138 -2.69 -8.63 2.99
CA LYS A 138 -2.56 -9.95 3.60
C LYS A 138 -1.09 -10.35 3.72
N ARG A 139 -0.81 -11.36 4.54
CA ARG A 139 0.52 -11.98 4.67
C ARG A 139 0.67 -13.11 3.66
N VAL A 140 1.80 -13.14 2.96
CA VAL A 140 2.16 -14.27 2.08
C VAL A 140 2.54 -15.45 2.95
N VAL A 141 1.78 -16.52 2.84
CA VAL A 141 2.06 -17.77 3.55
C VAL A 141 2.44 -18.92 2.62
N GLY A 142 2.12 -18.81 1.32
CA GLY A 142 2.50 -19.78 0.28
C GLY A 142 3.09 -19.09 -0.95
N LEU A 143 4.18 -19.65 -1.46
CA LEU A 143 4.93 -19.23 -2.63
C LEU A 143 4.65 -20.18 -3.81
N PRO A 144 4.98 -19.78 -5.05
CA PRO A 144 4.90 -20.67 -6.22
C PRO A 144 5.45 -22.08 -5.95
N GLY A 145 4.67 -23.11 -6.27
CA GLY A 145 5.03 -24.51 -6.09
C GLY A 145 4.69 -25.10 -4.71
N ASP A 146 4.33 -24.28 -3.72
CA ASP A 146 4.00 -24.78 -2.39
C ASP A 146 2.69 -25.56 -2.34
N ARG A 147 2.67 -26.55 -1.45
CA ARG A 147 1.47 -27.20 -0.93
C ARG A 147 1.15 -26.63 0.45
N ILE A 148 0.03 -25.93 0.57
CA ILE A 148 -0.45 -25.33 1.80
C ILE A 148 -1.58 -26.17 2.36
N THR A 149 -1.46 -26.61 3.60
CA THR A 149 -2.54 -27.30 4.32
C THR A 149 -2.91 -26.49 5.54
N TYR A 150 -4.20 -26.23 5.73
CA TYR A 150 -4.71 -25.57 6.94
C TYR A 150 -5.74 -26.49 7.58
N VAL A 151 -5.44 -26.98 8.78
CA VAL A 151 -6.31 -27.91 9.52
C VAL A 151 -6.16 -27.64 11.01
N ASP A 152 -7.27 -27.67 11.75
CA ASP A 152 -7.26 -27.46 13.21
C ASP A 152 -6.47 -26.20 13.62
N LYS A 153 -6.71 -25.09 12.92
CA LYS A 153 -6.06 -23.77 13.12
C LYS A 153 -4.57 -23.71 12.84
N THR A 154 -3.98 -24.80 12.39
CA THR A 154 -2.56 -24.93 12.19
C THR A 154 -2.25 -24.93 10.69
N LEU A 155 -1.27 -24.12 10.32
CA LEU A 155 -0.78 -24.03 8.95
C LEU A 155 0.38 -25.01 8.76
N TYR A 156 0.37 -25.73 7.65
CA TYR A 156 1.46 -26.57 7.19
C TYR A 156 1.86 -26.13 5.78
N VAL A 157 3.17 -26.00 5.59
CA VAL A 157 3.78 -25.65 4.30
C VAL A 157 4.63 -26.85 3.87
N ASN A 158 4.29 -27.46 2.74
CA ASN A 158 4.94 -28.65 2.20
C ASN A 158 5.04 -29.78 3.25
N GLY A 159 3.99 -29.93 4.07
CA GLY A 159 3.91 -30.90 5.17
C GLY A 159 4.64 -30.50 6.46
N SER A 160 5.43 -29.41 6.44
CA SER A 160 6.08 -28.88 7.65
C SER A 160 5.16 -27.91 8.37
N MET A 161 4.94 -28.15 9.68
CA MET A 161 4.10 -27.30 10.51
C MET A 161 4.75 -25.91 10.70
N ALA A 162 3.98 -24.86 10.45
CA ALA A 162 4.34 -23.51 10.88
C ALA A 162 4.26 -23.49 12.41
N ALA A 163 5.41 -23.42 13.09
CA ALA A 163 5.47 -23.54 14.54
C ALA A 163 4.64 -22.44 15.21
N GLN A 164 3.78 -22.83 16.14
CA GLN A 164 2.89 -21.94 16.87
C GLN A 164 3.17 -22.02 18.38
N GLN A 165 3.29 -20.87 19.03
CA GLN A 165 3.42 -20.75 20.48
C GLN A 165 2.32 -19.84 21.01
N LEU A 166 1.54 -20.33 21.97
CA LEU A 166 0.56 -19.49 22.67
C LEU A 166 1.32 -18.43 23.50
N VAL A 167 1.14 -17.16 23.13
CA VAL A 167 1.70 -16.02 23.85
C VAL A 167 0.78 -15.63 25.01
N GLY A 168 -0.54 -15.75 24.80
CA GLY A 168 -1.54 -15.49 25.82
C GLY A 168 -2.87 -15.10 25.19
N THR A 169 -3.52 -14.11 25.79
CA THR A 169 -4.81 -13.58 25.34
C THR A 169 -4.64 -12.15 24.88
N TYR A 170 -5.19 -11.80 23.73
CA TYR A 170 -5.17 -10.44 23.22
C TYR A 170 -6.00 -9.52 24.11
N THR A 171 -5.45 -8.34 24.41
CA THR A 171 -6.13 -7.28 25.16
C THR A 171 -6.07 -6.00 24.32
N GLY A 172 -7.16 -5.72 23.61
CA GLY A 172 -7.27 -4.57 22.72
C GLY A 172 -7.92 -3.35 23.38
N VAL A 173 -7.56 -2.17 22.88
CA VAL A 173 -8.23 -0.90 23.15
C VAL A 173 -8.87 -0.37 21.87
N GLY A 174 -9.80 0.59 21.99
CA GLY A 174 -10.46 1.21 20.85
C GLY A 174 -11.09 0.20 19.89
N VAL A 175 -10.77 0.27 18.60
CA VAL A 175 -11.25 -0.67 17.56
C VAL A 175 -10.82 -2.12 17.82
N GLY A 176 -9.75 -2.34 18.58
CA GLY A 176 -9.28 -3.67 18.96
C GLY A 176 -10.04 -4.28 20.13
N ARG A 177 -10.84 -3.50 20.87
CA ARG A 177 -11.50 -3.94 22.11
C ARG A 177 -12.44 -5.13 21.89
N SER A 178 -13.11 -5.20 20.74
CA SER A 178 -14.02 -6.32 20.41
C SER A 178 -13.31 -7.66 20.22
N TYR A 179 -11.99 -7.66 20.04
CA TYR A 179 -11.17 -8.87 19.89
C TYR A 179 -10.47 -9.28 21.20
N SER A 180 -10.64 -8.50 22.28
CA SER A 180 -10.10 -8.85 23.59
C SER A 180 -10.63 -10.21 24.05
N GLY A 181 -9.78 -11.07 24.59
CA GLY A 181 -10.15 -12.45 24.92
C GLY A 181 -9.76 -13.49 23.87
N THR A 182 -9.39 -13.07 22.66
CA THR A 182 -8.95 -13.98 21.58
C THR A 182 -7.55 -14.52 21.87
N LYS A 183 -7.26 -15.77 21.49
CA LYS A 183 -5.92 -16.34 21.66
C LYS A 183 -4.92 -15.58 20.79
N LEU A 184 -3.85 -15.13 21.43
CA LEU A 184 -2.70 -14.51 20.79
C LEU A 184 -1.60 -15.56 20.65
N ILE A 185 -1.27 -15.89 19.40
CA ILE A 185 -0.29 -16.93 19.08
C ILE A 185 0.84 -16.29 18.29
N SER A 186 2.08 -16.66 18.60
CA SER A 186 3.24 -16.38 17.75
C SER A 186 3.37 -17.52 16.77
N GLU A 187 3.39 -17.21 15.47
CA GLU A 187 3.58 -18.17 14.39
C GLU A 187 4.87 -17.88 13.63
N GLN A 188 5.65 -18.94 13.38
CA GLN A 188 6.89 -18.89 12.61
C GLN A 188 6.66 -19.31 11.16
N LEU A 189 6.95 -18.40 10.23
CA LEU A 189 6.97 -18.65 8.78
C LEU A 189 8.39 -18.46 8.27
N ASP A 190 9.11 -19.56 8.05
CA ASP A 190 10.53 -19.56 7.72
C ASP A 190 11.35 -18.70 8.70
N LYS A 191 11.78 -17.50 8.27
CA LYS A 191 12.57 -16.56 9.08
C LYS A 191 11.74 -15.50 9.80
N VAL A 192 10.45 -15.40 9.49
CA VAL A 192 9.56 -14.35 10.01
C VAL A 192 8.71 -14.91 11.15
N SER A 193 8.87 -14.35 12.34
CA SER A 193 7.97 -14.57 13.48
C SER A 193 6.93 -13.45 13.50
N HIS A 194 5.65 -13.79 13.57
CA HIS A 194 4.58 -12.80 13.65
C HIS A 194 3.49 -13.26 14.61
N GLN A 195 2.59 -12.34 14.96
CA GLN A 195 1.47 -12.63 15.84
C GLN A 195 0.19 -12.84 15.04
N ILE A 196 -0.63 -13.79 15.49
CA ILE A 196 -1.93 -14.09 14.91
C ILE A 196 -3.00 -14.14 16.00
N LEU A 197 -4.23 -13.79 15.63
CA LEU A 197 -5.41 -14.00 16.46
C LEU A 197 -6.16 -15.23 15.98
N VAL A 198 -6.46 -16.14 16.91
CA VAL A 198 -7.22 -17.36 16.66
C VAL A 198 -8.41 -17.44 17.62
N ALA A 199 -9.62 -17.51 17.06
CA ALA A 199 -10.84 -17.66 17.84
C ALA A 199 -11.03 -19.13 18.28
N ASN A 200 -11.75 -19.34 19.39
CA ASN A 200 -11.90 -20.67 19.99
C ASN A 200 -12.99 -21.54 19.33
N ASP A 201 -13.90 -20.95 18.57
CA ASP A 201 -15.24 -21.50 18.34
C ASP A 201 -15.52 -21.95 16.89
N ARG A 202 -14.59 -21.79 15.94
CA ARG A 202 -14.89 -22.04 14.51
C ARG A 202 -13.75 -22.74 13.78
N ARG A 203 -14.02 -23.82 13.05
CA ARG A 203 -13.08 -24.39 12.07
C ARG A 203 -13.45 -23.86 10.68
N LEU A 204 -12.75 -22.81 10.24
CA LEU A 204 -13.05 -22.11 8.99
C LEU A 204 -11.87 -22.18 8.03
N GLY A 205 -12.18 -22.32 6.74
CA GLY A 205 -11.18 -22.30 5.68
C GLY A 205 -10.18 -23.44 5.74
N GLU A 206 -10.57 -24.59 6.29
CA GLU A 206 -9.75 -25.80 6.26
C GLU A 206 -9.65 -26.34 4.84
N GLY A 207 -8.51 -26.94 4.54
CA GLY A 207 -8.28 -27.55 3.24
C GLY A 207 -6.82 -27.62 2.87
N GLU A 208 -6.62 -28.10 1.66
CA GLU A 208 -5.32 -28.22 1.02
C GLU A 208 -5.34 -27.42 -0.29
N PHE A 209 -4.29 -26.63 -0.50
CA PHE A 209 -4.19 -25.68 -1.58
C PHE A 209 -2.82 -25.81 -2.22
N LEU A 210 -2.80 -25.98 -3.54
CA LEU A 210 -1.58 -25.92 -4.34
C LEU A 210 -1.41 -24.50 -4.86
N VAL A 211 -0.21 -23.95 -4.75
CA VAL A 211 0.11 -22.61 -5.25
C VAL A 211 0.73 -22.75 -6.65
N PRO A 212 0.02 -22.32 -7.72
CA PRO A 212 0.58 -22.38 -9.07
C PRO A 212 1.79 -21.45 -9.24
N GLU A 213 2.54 -21.68 -10.32
CA GLU A 213 3.58 -20.74 -10.75
C GLU A 213 3.03 -19.32 -10.93
N GLY A 214 3.81 -18.32 -10.53
CA GLY A 214 3.43 -16.90 -10.60
C GLY A 214 2.27 -16.49 -9.68
N HIS A 215 1.90 -17.32 -8.70
CA HIS A 215 0.83 -17.04 -7.74
C HIS A 215 1.31 -17.14 -6.29
N TYR A 216 0.53 -16.54 -5.38
CA TYR A 216 0.81 -16.51 -3.94
C TYR A 216 -0.42 -16.91 -3.15
N PHE A 217 -0.25 -17.68 -2.09
CA PHE A 217 -1.31 -17.95 -1.12
C PHE A 217 -1.13 -17.00 0.06
N VAL A 218 -2.19 -16.25 0.38
CA VAL A 218 -2.13 -15.19 1.39
C VAL A 218 -3.17 -15.41 2.48
N MET A 219 -2.83 -15.06 3.72
CA MET A 219 -3.70 -15.17 4.88
C MET A 219 -3.69 -13.89 5.71
N GLY A 220 -4.79 -13.63 6.40
CA GLY A 220 -4.84 -12.58 7.40
C GLY A 220 -4.30 -13.06 8.75
N ASP A 221 -3.65 -12.17 9.48
CA ASP A 221 -3.14 -12.46 10.82
C ASP A 221 -4.30 -12.68 11.82
N ASN A 222 -5.48 -12.09 11.57
CA ASN A 222 -6.70 -12.41 12.29
C ASN A 222 -7.39 -13.60 11.61
N ARG A 223 -6.95 -14.81 11.96
CA ARG A 223 -7.23 -16.06 11.23
C ARG A 223 -8.71 -16.37 11.08
N ASP A 224 -9.52 -15.96 12.04
CA ASP A 224 -10.96 -16.21 12.06
C ASP A 224 -11.80 -15.06 11.50
N ASN A 225 -11.21 -13.89 11.29
CA ASN A 225 -11.88 -12.68 10.81
C ASN A 225 -11.18 -12.12 9.57
N SER A 226 -10.81 -13.01 8.65
CA SER A 226 -10.12 -12.67 7.42
C SER A 226 -10.72 -13.41 6.24
N ASN A 227 -11.17 -12.65 5.23
CA ASN A 227 -11.54 -13.17 3.92
C ASN A 227 -10.29 -13.19 3.02
N ASP A 228 -9.61 -14.34 2.96
CA ASP A 228 -8.31 -14.52 2.30
C ASP A 228 -8.27 -15.78 1.41
N SER A 229 -7.07 -16.23 1.02
CA SER A 229 -6.91 -17.27 0.00
C SER A 229 -7.61 -18.59 0.32
N ARG A 230 -7.94 -18.85 1.60
CA ARG A 230 -8.76 -20.00 2.01
C ARG A 230 -10.17 -19.99 1.41
N TYR A 231 -10.68 -18.84 0.98
CA TYR A 231 -12.05 -18.69 0.48
C TYR A 231 -12.13 -18.39 -1.02
N TRP A 232 -11.17 -17.62 -1.55
CA TRP A 232 -11.22 -17.15 -2.94
C TRP A 232 -10.04 -17.59 -3.81
N GLY A 233 -9.08 -18.33 -3.25
CA GLY A 233 -7.94 -18.89 -3.98
C GLY A 233 -6.68 -18.01 -3.94
N VAL A 234 -5.79 -18.22 -4.89
CA VAL A 234 -4.46 -17.60 -4.91
C VAL A 234 -4.45 -16.20 -5.54
N VAL A 235 -3.39 -15.43 -5.27
CA VAL A 235 -3.15 -14.09 -5.81
C VAL A 235 -2.14 -14.17 -6.96
N PRO A 236 -2.51 -13.80 -8.20
CA PRO A 236 -1.55 -13.68 -9.29
C PRO A 236 -0.50 -12.59 -9.06
N GLU A 237 0.72 -12.75 -9.57
CA GLU A 237 1.81 -11.77 -9.42
C GLU A 237 1.46 -10.37 -9.99
N GLU A 238 0.67 -10.33 -11.05
CA GLU A 238 0.20 -9.11 -11.70
C GLU A 238 -0.73 -8.26 -10.80
N ASN A 239 -1.39 -8.89 -9.82
CA ASN A 239 -2.25 -8.21 -8.86
C ASN A 239 -1.46 -7.50 -7.77
N LEU A 240 -0.17 -7.80 -7.59
CA LEU A 240 0.64 -7.23 -6.52
C LEU A 240 0.85 -5.72 -6.72
N VAL A 241 0.68 -4.97 -5.63
CA VAL A 241 0.92 -3.53 -5.59
C VAL A 241 2.27 -3.23 -4.92
N GLY A 242 2.55 -3.82 -3.76
CA GLY A 242 3.80 -3.61 -3.03
C GLY A 242 3.84 -4.26 -1.65
N LYS A 243 4.97 -4.09 -0.94
CA LYS A 243 5.18 -4.60 0.43
C LYS A 243 4.91 -3.52 1.46
N ALA A 244 4.03 -3.77 2.43
CA ALA A 244 3.83 -2.88 3.56
C ALA A 244 5.04 -2.96 4.50
N PHE A 245 5.57 -1.82 4.96
CA PHE A 245 6.79 -1.82 5.78
C PHE A 245 6.74 -0.96 7.04
N MET A 246 5.83 0.03 7.11
CA MET A 246 5.75 0.94 8.25
C MET A 246 4.34 1.50 8.47
N ILE A 247 3.95 1.67 9.72
CA ILE A 247 2.79 2.47 10.13
C ILE A 247 3.27 3.91 10.39
N TRP A 248 2.79 4.88 9.63
CA TRP A 248 3.21 6.28 9.78
C TRP A 248 2.21 7.13 10.58
N MET A 249 0.98 6.67 10.72
CA MET A 249 -0.05 7.29 11.56
C MET A 249 -1.09 6.24 11.94
N ASN A 250 -1.80 6.45 13.05
CA ASN A 250 -3.02 5.72 13.37
C ASN A 250 -4.07 6.73 13.83
N TRP A 251 -5.32 6.53 13.42
CA TRP A 251 -6.46 7.29 13.93
C TRP A 251 -7.59 6.37 14.36
N ASP A 252 -7.91 6.42 15.64
CA ASP A 252 -9.01 5.69 16.26
C ASP A 252 -9.86 6.63 17.12
N SER A 253 -11.03 7.01 16.60
CA SER A 253 -11.97 7.88 17.33
C SER A 253 -12.48 7.25 18.63
N SER A 254 -12.54 5.91 18.71
CA SER A 254 -12.98 5.19 19.91
C SER A 254 -11.90 5.13 21.00
N ALA A 255 -10.63 5.37 20.63
CA ALA A 255 -9.50 5.49 21.55
C ALA A 255 -9.11 6.95 21.85
N GLY A 256 -9.89 7.94 21.42
CA GLY A 256 -9.62 9.35 21.65
C GLY A 256 -8.73 10.04 20.61
N GLY A 257 -8.53 9.43 19.43
CA GLY A 257 -7.83 10.04 18.29
C GLY A 257 -6.56 9.30 17.90
N ILE A 258 -5.42 9.99 17.94
CA ILE A 258 -4.13 9.45 17.46
C ILE A 258 -3.56 8.45 18.47
N THR A 259 -3.28 7.24 18.02
CA THR A 259 -2.56 6.23 18.83
C THR A 259 -1.05 6.34 18.61
N TRP A 260 -0.39 7.18 19.40
CA TRP A 260 1.04 7.50 19.27
C TRP A 260 1.96 6.28 19.28
N GLY A 261 1.66 5.26 20.09
CA GLY A 261 2.50 4.05 20.20
C GLY A 261 2.59 3.20 18.94
N ARG A 262 1.76 3.46 17.92
CA ARG A 262 1.80 2.74 16.63
C ARG A 262 2.66 3.44 15.59
N ILE A 263 2.91 4.74 15.75
CA ILE A 263 3.66 5.54 14.78
C ILE A 263 5.10 5.05 14.72
N GLY A 264 5.61 4.79 13.51
CA GLY A 264 6.96 4.29 13.27
C GLY A 264 7.12 2.78 13.46
N SER A 265 6.05 2.06 13.83
CA SER A 265 6.10 0.60 13.93
C SER A 265 6.39 -0.02 12.58
N ARG A 266 7.37 -0.93 12.54
CA ARG A 266 7.67 -1.72 11.35
C ARG A 266 6.62 -2.81 11.18
N ILE A 267 6.32 -3.12 9.93
CA ILE A 267 5.42 -4.21 9.56
C ILE A 267 6.32 -5.37 9.17
N GLU A 268 6.41 -6.37 10.05
CA GLU A 268 7.13 -7.62 9.86
C GLU A 268 6.16 -8.76 9.56
#